data_AF-A0A9N9TA23-F1
#
_entry.id   AF-A0A9N9TA23-F1
#
_cell.length_a   1.000
_cell.length_b   1.000
_cell.length_c   1.000
_cell.angle_alpha   90.00
_cell.angle_beta   90.00
_cell.angle_gamma   90.00
#
_symmetry.space_group_name_H-M   'P 1'
#
loop_
_entity.id
_entity.type
_entity.pdbx_description
1 polymer ?
#
loop_
_entity_poly.entity_id
_entity_poly.type
_entity_poly.pdbx_seq_one_letter_code
_entity_poly.pdbx_strand_id
1 'polypeptide(L)'
;MSTPQAYKPSEGKREEFRKYLEKAGIMDALTKVLVNLYEEVDKPEDALSYIIDKLSLQAGLETHKTLTSKLEEATARCKVLEEELESLRKVEDESEAPPASDEPEVVPTEDEEQPPAGEEKPAATEPPQ
;
A
#
# COMPACT_ATOMS: atom_id res chain seq x y z
N MET A 1 -17.12 -33.00 -27.92
CA MET A 1 -16.11 -31.95 -27.68
C MET A 1 -16.03 -31.12 -28.95
N SER A 2 -16.65 -29.93 -28.96
CA SER A 2 -16.60 -29.04 -30.13
C SER A 2 -15.23 -28.35 -30.17
N THR A 3 -14.49 -28.54 -31.25
CA THR A 3 -13.26 -27.79 -31.54
C THR A 3 -13.61 -26.32 -31.80
N PRO A 4 -12.87 -25.35 -31.24
CA PRO A 4 -13.09 -23.95 -31.56
C PRO A 4 -12.74 -23.71 -33.04
N GLN A 5 -13.70 -23.17 -33.78
CA GLN A 5 -13.58 -22.89 -35.21
C GLN A 5 -12.44 -21.89 -35.45
N ALA A 6 -11.45 -22.29 -36.24
CA ALA A 6 -10.32 -21.45 -36.60
C ALA A 6 -10.81 -20.23 -37.38
N TYR A 7 -10.77 -19.06 -36.76
CA TYR A 7 -11.05 -17.79 -37.43
C TYR A 7 -9.99 -17.55 -38.50
N LYS A 8 -10.38 -17.56 -39.77
CA LYS A 8 -9.52 -17.24 -40.91
C LYS A 8 -9.85 -15.83 -41.41
N PRO A 9 -9.13 -14.79 -40.97
CA PRO A 9 -9.40 -13.42 -41.40
C PRO A 9 -9.20 -13.26 -42.92
N SER A 10 -10.02 -12.40 -43.53
CA SER A 10 -9.85 -12.01 -44.94
C SER A 10 -8.50 -11.34 -45.17
N GLU A 11 -8.03 -11.34 -46.41
CA GLU A 11 -6.74 -10.72 -46.78
C GLU A 11 -6.68 -9.23 -46.42
N GLY A 12 -7.75 -8.48 -46.66
CA GLY A 12 -7.82 -7.06 -46.26
C GLY A 12 -7.64 -6.86 -44.75
N LYS A 13 -8.32 -7.67 -43.92
CA LYS A 13 -8.17 -7.59 -42.45
C LYS A 13 -6.75 -7.95 -41.98
N ARG A 14 -6.11 -8.92 -42.64
CA ARG A 14 -4.71 -9.29 -42.34
C ARG A 14 -3.75 -8.15 -42.69
N GLU A 15 -3.95 -7.50 -43.83
CA GLU A 15 -3.12 -6.39 -44.28
C GLU A 15 -3.28 -5.15 -43.39
N GLU A 16 -4.52 -4.80 -43.01
CA GLU A 16 -4.81 -3.72 -42.06
C GLU A 16 -4.10 -3.95 -40.71
N PHE A 17 -4.17 -5.16 -40.19
CA PHE A 17 -3.49 -5.51 -38.93
C PHE A 17 -1.98 -5.41 -39.06
N ARG A 18 -1.41 -5.86 -40.17
CA ARG A 18 0.04 -5.71 -40.43
C ARG A 18 0.45 -4.25 -40.46
N LYS A 19 -0.29 -3.40 -41.20
CA LYS A 19 -0.03 -1.95 -41.26
C LYS A 19 -0.12 -1.30 -39.87
N TYR A 20 -1.06 -1.76 -39.04
CA TYR A 20 -1.17 -1.31 -37.65
C TYR A 20 0.09 -1.66 -36.84
N LEU A 21 0.56 -2.91 -36.90
CA LEU A 21 1.77 -3.33 -36.19
C LEU A 21 3.02 -2.57 -36.66
N GLU A 22 3.13 -2.34 -37.97
CA GLU A 22 4.23 -1.55 -38.56
C GLU A 22 4.16 -0.08 -38.09
N LYS A 23 2.99 0.55 -38.15
CA LYS A 23 2.79 1.93 -37.69
C LYS A 23 3.02 2.10 -36.19
N ALA A 24 2.65 1.10 -35.39
CA ALA A 24 2.87 1.09 -33.94
C ALA A 24 4.32 0.78 -33.56
N GLY A 25 5.19 0.44 -34.52
CA GLY A 25 6.59 0.09 -34.26
C GLY A 25 6.80 -1.29 -33.64
N ILE A 26 5.74 -2.10 -33.51
CA ILE A 26 5.80 -3.44 -32.89
C ILE A 26 6.72 -4.36 -33.70
N MET A 27 6.65 -4.28 -35.03
CA MET A 27 7.50 -5.09 -35.91
C MET A 27 8.99 -4.80 -35.69
N ASP A 28 9.36 -3.52 -35.63
CA ASP A 28 10.75 -3.08 -35.41
C ASP A 28 11.25 -3.46 -34.00
N ALA A 29 10.42 -3.25 -32.98
CA ALA A 29 10.73 -3.65 -31.61
C ALA A 29 10.96 -5.16 -31.49
N LEU A 30 10.08 -5.99 -32.07
CA LEU A 30 10.24 -7.45 -32.07
C LEU A 30 11.51 -7.88 -32.82
N THR A 31 11.78 -7.29 -33.99
CA THR A 31 13.02 -7.58 -34.74
C THR A 31 14.25 -7.27 -33.90
N LYS A 32 14.33 -6.09 -33.27
CA LYS A 32 15.47 -5.71 -32.42
C LYS A 32 15.67 -6.65 -31.25
N VAL A 33 14.59 -7.02 -30.54
CA VAL A 33 14.70 -7.93 -29.39
C VAL A 33 15.15 -9.33 -29.83
N LEU A 34 14.67 -9.84 -30.96
CA LEU A 34 15.10 -11.13 -31.49
C LEU A 34 16.55 -11.11 -31.98
N VAL A 35 17.00 -10.00 -32.59
CA VAL A 35 18.41 -9.82 -32.97
C VAL A 35 19.29 -9.79 -31.72
N ASN A 36 18.93 -9.03 -30.69
CA ASN A 36 19.67 -8.99 -29.43
C ASN A 36 19.76 -10.40 -28.81
N LEU A 37 18.63 -11.12 -28.76
CA LEU A 37 18.63 -12.49 -28.25
C LEU A 37 19.50 -13.42 -29.11
N TYR A 38 19.57 -13.21 -30.43
CA TYR A 38 20.44 -13.99 -31.32
C TYR A 38 21.92 -13.67 -31.13
N GLU A 39 22.28 -12.42 -30.89
CA GLU A 39 23.66 -11.95 -30.70
C GLU A 39 24.20 -12.23 -29.29
N GLU A 40 23.33 -12.45 -28.31
CA GLU A 40 23.73 -12.75 -26.93
C GLU A 40 24.66 -13.99 -26.88
N VAL A 41 25.88 -13.80 -26.38
CA VAL A 41 26.92 -14.85 -26.32
C VAL A 41 26.55 -15.93 -25.30
N ASP A 42 25.98 -15.51 -24.17
CA ASP A 42 25.45 -16.40 -23.14
C ASP A 42 23.92 -16.34 -23.19
N LYS A 43 23.29 -17.39 -23.71
CA LYS A 43 21.84 -17.41 -23.90
C LYS A 43 21.16 -17.44 -22.53
N PRO A 44 20.18 -16.55 -22.27
CA PRO A 44 19.45 -16.59 -21.01
C PRO A 44 18.75 -17.95 -20.87
N GLU A 45 18.77 -18.50 -19.66
CA GLU A 45 18.08 -19.75 -19.32
C GLU A 45 16.56 -19.62 -19.57
N ASP A 46 15.99 -18.45 -19.27
CA ASP A 46 14.62 -18.09 -19.62
C ASP A 46 14.58 -16.99 -20.71
N ALA A 47 14.52 -17.45 -21.96
CA ALA A 47 14.40 -16.58 -23.12
C ALA A 47 13.09 -15.76 -23.16
N LEU A 48 11.99 -16.28 -22.59
CA LEU A 48 10.72 -15.55 -22.60
C LEU A 48 10.77 -14.36 -21.65
N SER A 49 11.27 -14.55 -20.43
CA SER A 49 11.47 -13.45 -19.48
C SER A 49 12.44 -12.40 -20.04
N TYR A 50 13.52 -12.83 -20.72
CA TYR A 50 14.42 -11.90 -21.41
C TYR A 50 13.69 -11.06 -22.46
N ILE A 51 12.89 -11.69 -23.33
CA ILE A 51 12.15 -10.98 -24.39
C ILE A 51 11.16 -9.98 -23.77
N ILE A 52 10.42 -10.39 -22.74
CA ILE A 52 9.47 -9.52 -22.04
C ILE A 52 10.19 -8.30 -21.47
N ASP A 53 11.30 -8.50 -20.76
CA ASP A 53 12.07 -7.40 -20.18
C ASP A 53 12.65 -6.48 -21.25
N LYS A 54 13.21 -7.02 -22.35
CA LYS A 54 13.72 -6.18 -23.45
C LYS A 54 12.61 -5.40 -24.16
N LEU A 55 11.42 -5.99 -24.34
CA LEU A 55 10.27 -5.28 -24.89
C LEU A 55 9.76 -4.19 -23.95
N SER A 56 9.70 -4.44 -22.64
CA SER A 56 9.37 -3.41 -21.64
C SER A 56 10.34 -2.24 -21.73
N LEU A 57 11.64 -2.52 -21.83
CA LEU A 57 12.66 -1.47 -22.00
C LEU A 57 12.50 -0.70 -23.32
N GLN A 58 12.22 -1.38 -24.44
CA GLN A 58 11.93 -0.71 -25.72
C GLN A 58 10.69 0.19 -25.64
N ALA A 59 9.69 -0.19 -24.83
CA ALA A 59 8.50 0.60 -24.58
C ALA A 59 8.68 1.71 -23.52
N GLY A 60 9.88 1.86 -22.92
CA GLY A 60 10.14 2.82 -21.86
C GLY A 60 9.47 2.47 -20.53
N LEU A 61 9.13 1.20 -20.32
CA LEU A 61 8.52 0.69 -19.11
C LEU A 61 9.57 0.04 -18.20
N GLU A 62 9.24 -0.08 -16.92
CA GLU A 62 10.05 -0.87 -15.98
C GLU A 62 9.95 -2.36 -16.31
N THR A 63 11.05 -3.08 -16.10
CA THR A 63 11.10 -4.53 -16.32
C THR A 63 10.28 -5.27 -15.28
N HIS A 64 9.84 -6.47 -15.62
CA HIS A 64 9.10 -7.31 -14.68
C HIS A 64 9.93 -7.52 -13.40
N LYS A 65 11.22 -7.81 -13.56
CA LYS A 65 12.18 -7.96 -12.46
C LYS A 65 12.22 -6.74 -11.53
N THR A 66 12.24 -5.52 -12.09
CA THR A 66 12.29 -4.29 -11.28
C THR A 66 11.00 -4.09 -10.50
N LEU A 67 9.85 -4.32 -11.13
CA LEU A 67 8.55 -4.20 -10.49
C LEU A 67 8.38 -5.22 -9.36
N THR A 68 8.77 -6.48 -9.58
CA THR A 68 8.73 -7.52 -8.54
C THR A 68 9.60 -7.13 -7.35
N SER A 69 10.83 -6.67 -7.59
CA SER A 69 11.73 -6.24 -6.52
C SER A 69 11.16 -5.09 -5.69
N LYS A 70 10.55 -4.08 -6.35
CA LYS A 70 9.89 -2.97 -5.64
C LYS A 70 8.68 -3.43 -4.81
N LEU A 71 7.90 -4.39 -5.34
CA LEU A 71 6.75 -4.96 -4.65
C LEU A 71 7.21 -5.70 -3.39
N GLU A 72 8.25 -6.51 -3.50
CA GLU A 72 8.84 -7.23 -2.36
C GLU A 72 9.37 -6.26 -1.30
N GLU A 73 10.12 -5.23 -1.70
CA GLU A 73 10.66 -4.21 -0.79
C GLU A 73 9.54 -3.43 -0.08
N ALA A 74 8.52 -2.98 -0.82
CA ALA A 74 7.38 -2.29 -0.25
C ALA A 74 6.61 -3.19 0.73
N THR A 75 6.39 -4.46 0.35
CA THR A 75 5.70 -5.43 1.20
C THR A 75 6.48 -5.73 2.48
N ALA A 76 7.81 -5.84 2.38
CA ALA A 76 8.68 -6.04 3.54
C ALA A 76 8.61 -4.83 4.49
N ARG A 77 8.63 -3.61 3.95
CA ARG A 77 8.47 -2.38 4.75
C ARG A 77 7.10 -2.32 5.43
N CYS A 78 6.03 -2.65 4.72
CA CYS A 78 4.69 -2.69 5.31
C CYS A 78 4.65 -3.64 6.51
N LYS A 79 5.22 -4.85 6.40
CA LYS A 79 5.28 -5.80 7.51
C LYS A 79 6.04 -5.25 8.71
N VAL A 80 7.21 -4.66 8.50
CA VAL A 80 8.01 -4.06 9.58
C VAL A 80 7.23 -2.95 10.29
N LEU A 81 6.60 -2.05 9.51
CA LEU A 81 5.80 -0.97 10.08
C LEU A 81 4.56 -1.49 10.82
N GLU A 82 3.91 -2.54 10.32
CA GLU A 82 2.78 -3.20 11.00
C GLU A 82 3.23 -3.81 12.34
N GLU A 83 4.38 -4.48 12.39
CA GLU A 83 4.96 -5.03 13.62
C GLU A 83 5.35 -3.92 14.61
N GLU A 84 5.95 -2.82 14.13
CA GLU A 84 6.27 -1.65 14.96
C GLU A 84 5.02 -1.02 15.56
N LEU A 85 3.97 -0.82 14.75
CA LEU A 85 2.68 -0.29 15.22
C LEU A 85 2.02 -1.20 16.25
N GLU A 86 2.06 -2.52 16.04
CA GLU A 86 1.53 -3.48 17.02
C GLU A 86 2.32 -3.44 18.34
N SER A 87 3.65 -3.35 18.26
CA SER A 87 4.50 -3.24 19.45
C SER A 87 4.26 -1.96 20.24
N LEU A 88 4.13 -0.81 19.56
CA LEU A 88 3.85 0.48 20.18
C LEU A 88 2.46 0.51 20.82
N ARG A 89 1.45 0.00 20.11
CA ARG A 89 0.08 -0.12 20.64
C ARG A 89 0.04 -0.97 21.90
N LYS A 90 0.80 -2.07 21.95
CA LYS A 90 0.90 -2.90 23.15
C LYS A 90 1.56 -2.17 24.31
N VAL A 91 2.60 -1.36 24.04
CA VAL A 91 3.25 -0.53 25.08
C VAL A 91 2.31 0.56 25.59
N GLU A 92 1.50 1.18 24.73
CA GLU A 92 0.48 2.15 25.13
C GLU A 92 -0.60 1.48 26.00
N ASP A 93 -1.15 0.33 25.59
CA ASP A 93 -2.12 -0.44 26.38
C ASP A 93 -1.54 -0.91 27.75
N GLU A 94 -0.24 -1.24 27.80
CA GLU A 94 0.46 -1.60 29.05
C GLU A 94 0.78 -0.36 29.94
N SER A 95 0.93 0.83 29.33
CA SER A 95 1.18 2.09 30.04
C SER A 95 -0.09 2.75 30.59
N GLU A 96 -1.27 2.40 30.07
CA GLU A 96 -2.55 3.03 30.45
C GLU A 96 -3.34 2.22 31.51
N ALA A 97 -2.81 1.08 31.97
CA ALA A 97 -3.39 0.30 33.05
C ALA A 97 -3.37 1.10 34.38
N PRO A 98 -4.54 1.48 34.95
CA PRO A 98 -4.58 2.23 36.20
C PRO A 98 -4.07 1.35 37.35
N PRO A 99 -3.30 1.88 38.33
CA PRO A 99 -3.05 1.14 39.54
C PRO A 99 -4.39 0.86 40.22
N ALA A 100 -4.69 -0.43 40.35
CA ALA A 100 -5.83 -0.93 41.10
C ALA A 100 -5.73 -0.47 42.55
N SER A 101 -6.84 0.10 43.03
CA SER A 101 -7.41 -0.09 44.36
C SER A 101 -6.49 0.05 45.58
N ASP A 102 -6.64 1.16 46.30
CA ASP A 102 -6.71 1.08 47.75
C ASP A 102 -7.95 1.85 48.23
N GLU A 103 -8.77 1.14 49.00
CA GLU A 103 -10.10 1.54 49.49
C GLU A 103 -9.99 2.54 50.67
N PRO A 104 -11.09 3.20 51.05
CA PRO A 104 -11.05 4.39 51.90
C PRO A 104 -10.81 4.06 53.38
N GLU A 105 -9.74 4.59 53.96
CA GLU A 105 -9.54 4.58 55.42
C GLU A 105 -10.44 5.65 56.06
N VAL A 106 -11.65 5.23 56.40
CA VAL A 106 -12.49 5.87 57.43
C VAL A 106 -11.78 5.74 58.77
N VAL A 107 -11.39 6.86 59.36
CA VAL A 107 -11.38 7.00 60.83
C VAL A 107 -11.93 8.37 61.22
N PRO A 108 -12.92 8.41 62.13
CA PRO A 108 -13.67 9.60 62.47
C PRO A 108 -12.91 10.44 63.51
N THR A 109 -13.13 11.75 63.50
CA THR A 109 -12.99 12.53 64.72
C THR A 109 -14.09 13.58 64.75
N GLU A 110 -15.08 13.27 65.56
CA GLU A 110 -16.06 14.20 66.10
C GLU A 110 -15.31 15.32 66.84
N ASP A 111 -15.63 16.57 66.54
CA ASP A 111 -15.99 17.52 67.60
C ASP A 111 -16.82 18.67 67.01
N GLU A 112 -17.77 19.12 67.81
CA GLU A 112 -18.90 19.99 67.50
C GLU A 112 -18.50 21.41 67.06
N GLU A 113 -19.21 21.96 66.08
CA GLU A 113 -20.16 23.05 66.35
C GLU A 113 -20.96 23.40 65.08
N GLN A 114 -22.28 23.37 65.23
CA GLN A 114 -23.26 23.79 64.24
C GLN A 114 -23.98 25.05 64.80
N PRO A 115 -24.84 25.73 64.01
CA PRO A 115 -24.64 26.89 63.12
C PRO A 115 -25.35 28.13 63.75
N PRO A 116 -26.04 29.09 63.07
CA PRO A 116 -26.19 29.43 61.64
C PRO A 116 -26.10 30.93 61.31
N ALA A 117 -25.99 31.28 60.02
CA ALA A 117 -26.74 32.39 59.42
C ALA A 117 -26.44 32.56 57.92
N GLY A 118 -27.52 32.73 57.14
CA GLY A 118 -27.47 33.59 55.95
C GLY A 118 -27.71 32.89 54.61
N GLU A 119 -28.98 32.68 54.27
CA GLU A 119 -29.46 32.55 52.90
C GLU A 119 -29.07 33.78 52.04
N GLU A 120 -28.83 33.52 50.76
CA GLU A 120 -29.43 34.18 49.58
C GLU A 120 -28.42 34.45 48.45
N LYS A 121 -28.59 33.70 47.35
CA LYS A 121 -28.43 34.20 45.98
C LYS A 121 -29.65 35.11 45.70
N PRO A 122 -29.61 36.13 44.80
CA PRO A 122 -29.17 35.94 43.42
C PRO A 122 -28.54 37.15 42.69
N ALA A 123 -28.00 36.84 41.51
CA ALA A 123 -27.91 37.60 40.26
C ALA A 123 -28.06 39.15 40.24
N ALA A 124 -27.06 39.82 39.65
CA ALA A 124 -27.21 41.03 38.81
C ALA A 124 -25.85 41.38 38.15
N THR A 125 -25.70 41.18 36.82
CA THR A 125 -25.57 42.23 35.77
C THR A 125 -24.29 43.08 35.86
N GLU A 126 -23.27 42.80 35.03
CA GLU A 126 -22.91 43.48 33.75
C GLU A 126 -21.70 44.46 33.92
N PRO A 127 -21.05 45.00 32.87
CA PRO A 127 -19.59 45.04 32.68
C PRO A 127 -19.10 46.53 32.59
N PRO A 128 -18.17 46.90 31.68
CA PRO A 128 -16.73 46.65 31.58
C PRO A 128 -15.89 47.90 31.93
N GLN A 129 -14.57 47.75 32.01
CA GLN A 129 -13.59 48.72 31.49
C GLN A 129 -12.38 47.99 30.94
#